data_AF-A0A6L7NLA3-F1
#
_entry.id   AF-A0A6L7NLA3-F1
#
_cell.length_a   1.000
_cell.length_b   1.000
_cell.length_c   1.000
_cell.angle_alpha   90.00
_cell.angle_beta   90.00
_cell.angle_gamma   90.00
#
_symmetry.space_group_name_H-M   'P 1'
#
loop_
_entity.id
_entity.type
_entity.pdbx_description
1 polymer ?
#
loop_
_entity_poly.entity_id
_entity_poly.type
_entity_poly.pdbx_seq_one_letter_code
_entity_poly.pdbx_strand_id
1 'polypeptide(L)' 'MPISRAIVEAHGGDIAVASDGPGRGATVTIRLPLDGRRWSLAATSVATAPTPSAVEDF' A
#
# COMPACT_ATOMS: atom_id res chain seq x y z
N MET A 1 -19.93 -6.98 -2.09
CA MET A 1 -19.04 -6.02 -1.41
C MET A 1 -19.80 -4.80 -0.88
N PRO A 2 -20.69 -4.95 0.13
CA PRO A 2 -21.44 -3.80 0.64
C PRO A 2 -20.60 -2.89 1.56
N ILE A 3 -19.78 -3.48 2.45
CA ILE A 3 -18.98 -2.73 3.43
C ILE A 3 -17.93 -1.85 2.75
N SER A 4 -17.13 -2.43 1.86
CA SER A 4 -16.07 -1.69 1.14
C SER A 4 -16.62 -0.52 0.34
N ARG A 5 -17.78 -0.70 -0.29
CA ARG A 5 -18.45 0.36 -1.06
C ARG A 5 -18.91 1.50 -0.15
N ALA A 6 -19.57 1.19 0.97
CA ALA A 6 -19.99 2.20 1.93
C ALA A 6 -18.81 3.02 2.48
N ILE A 7 -17.66 2.37 2.74
CA ILE A 7 -16.44 3.05 3.14
C ILE A 7 -15.97 4.02 2.04
N VAL A 8 -15.83 3.55 0.80
CA VAL A 8 -15.34 4.39 -0.31
C VAL A 8 -16.26 5.58 -0.58
N GLU A 9 -17.57 5.36 -0.60
CA GLU A 9 -18.57 6.42 -0.81
C GLU A 9 -18.55 7.44 0.33
N ALA A 10 -18.38 7.00 1.58
CA ALA A 10 -18.23 7.91 2.73
C ALA A 10 -16.99 8.81 2.64
N HIS A 11 -15.97 8.41 1.88
CA HIS A 11 -14.77 9.21 1.60
C HIS A 11 -14.90 10.02 0.29
N GLY A 12 -16.10 10.12 -0.29
CA GLY A 12 -16.36 10.86 -1.53
C GLY A 12 -15.73 10.21 -2.77
N GLY A 13 -15.42 8.92 -2.69
CA GLY A 13 -14.78 8.16 -3.77
C GLY A 13 -15.73 7.27 -4.55
N ASP A 14 -15.14 6.49 -5.45
CA ASP A 14 -15.82 5.51 -6.30
C ASP A 14 -15.07 4.16 -6.30
N ILE A 15 -15.82 3.06 -6.47
CA ILE A 15 -15.30 1.69 -6.46
C ILE A 15 -15.83 0.87 -7.64
N ALA A 16 -14.92 0.26 -8.39
CA ALA A 16 -15.21 -0.65 -9.49
C ALA A 16 -14.58 -2.02 -9.24
N VAL A 17 -15.23 -3.07 -9.75
CA VAL A 17 -14.73 -4.45 -9.69
C VAL A 17 -14.86 -5.08 -11.08
N ALA A 18 -13.78 -5.66 -11.58
CA ALA A 18 -13.73 -6.37 -12.84
C ALA A 18 -13.18 -7.79 -12.66
N SER A 19 -13.70 -8.74 -13.41
CA SER A 19 -13.25 -10.14 -13.44
C SER A 19 -13.49 -10.72 -14.82
N ASP A 20 -12.53 -11.50 -15.33
CA ASP A 20 -12.63 -12.20 -16.61
C ASP A 20 -13.40 -13.53 -16.51
N GLY A 21 -14.04 -13.79 -15.37
CA GLY A 21 -14.91 -14.93 -15.15
C GLY A 21 -14.51 -15.82 -13.96
N PRO A 22 -15.26 -16.91 -13.72
CA PRO A 22 -15.04 -17.79 -12.57
C PRO A 22 -13.61 -18.35 -12.50
N GLY A 23 -13.01 -18.32 -11.31
CA GLY A 23 -11.66 -18.82 -11.08
C GLY A 23 -10.52 -17.97 -11.63
N ARG A 24 -10.80 -16.83 -12.27
CA ARG A 24 -9.78 -15.89 -12.79
C ARG A 24 -9.36 -14.79 -11.80
N GLY A 25 -9.96 -14.77 -10.62
CA GLY A 25 -9.80 -13.68 -9.67
C GLY A 25 -10.58 -12.43 -10.09
N ALA A 26 -10.31 -11.31 -9.42
CA ALA A 26 -10.92 -10.03 -9.73
C ALA A 26 -9.96 -8.89 -9.39
N THR A 27 -10.03 -7.80 -10.15
CA THR A 27 -9.37 -6.54 -9.85
C THR A 27 -10.39 -5.58 -9.27
N VAL A 28 -10.06 -5.01 -8.11
CA VAL A 28 -10.84 -3.94 -7.48
C VAL A 28 -10.08 -2.63 -7.65
N THR A 29 -10.74 -1.64 -8.23
CA THR A 29 -10.18 -0.31 -8.45
C THR A 29 -10.95 0.69 -7.63
N ILE A 30 -10.24 1.50 -6.84
CA ILE A 30 -10.82 2.54 -6.00
C ILE A 30 -10.23 3.88 -6.43
N ARG A 31 -11.09 4.89 -6.62
CA ARG A 31 -10.69 6.27 -6.88
C ARG A 31 -11.12 7.13 -5.70
N LEU A 32 -10.16 7.77 -5.03
CA LEU A 32 -10.41 8.67 -3.90
C LEU A 32 -9.91 10.08 -4.23
N PRO A 33 -10.60 11.13 -3.76
CA PRO A 33 -10.06 12.49 -3.74
C PRO A 33 -8.73 12.54 -2.96
N LEU A 34 -7.75 13.26 -3.50
CA LEU A 34 -6.48 13.50 -2.81
C LEU A 34 -6.57 14.77 -1.98
N ASP A 35 -6.78 14.64 -0.68
CA ASP A 35 -6.47 15.70 0.27
C ASP A 35 -4.95 15.67 0.50
N GLY A 36 -4.26 16.77 0.21
CA GLY A 36 -2.80 16.91 0.21
C GLY A 36 -2.09 16.71 1.57
N ARG A 37 -2.72 16.00 2.51
CA ARG A 37 -2.13 15.56 3.77
C ARG A 37 -1.10 14.49 3.48
N ARG A 38 0.14 14.95 3.35
CA ARG A 38 1.32 14.12 3.26
C ARG A 38 1.41 13.33 4.56
N TRP A 39 1.26 12.03 4.49
CA TRP A 39 1.50 11.19 5.66
C TRP A 39 2.98 11.33 6.00
N SER A 40 3.29 11.83 7.20
CA SER A 40 4.66 11.89 7.68
C SER A 40 5.11 10.47 7.96
N LEU A 41 5.80 9.89 7.00
CA LEU A 41 6.62 8.72 7.25
C LEU A 41 7.82 9.24 8.02
N ALA A 42 7.78 9.14 9.34
CA ALA A 42 8.99 9.27 10.14
C ALA A 42 10.00 8.32 9.50
N ALA A 43 11.03 8.87 8.87
CA ALA A 43 12.00 8.08 8.15
C ALA A 43 12.64 7.12 9.16
N THR A 44 12.24 5.84 9.11
CA THR A 44 13.07 4.77 9.62
C THR A 44 14.25 4.73 8.67
N SER A 45 15.23 5.60 8.92
CA SER A 45 16.55 5.47 8.35
C SER A 45 17.05 4.11 8.79
N VAL A 46 17.21 3.19 7.84
CA VAL A 46 17.99 1.99 8.08
C VAL A 46 19.42 2.47 8.32
N ALA A 47 19.84 2.46 9.59
CA ALA A 47 21.24 2.68 9.91
C ALA A 47 22.03 1.58 9.19
N THR A 48 22.90 1.98 8.26
CA THR A 48 23.82 1.05 7.60
C THR A 48 24.60 0.33 8.70
N ALA A 49 24.50 -1.00 8.76
CA ALA A 49 25.30 -1.77 9.71
C ALA A 49 26.79 -1.50 9.41
N PRO A 50 27.66 -1.31 10.43
CA PRO A 50 29.08 -1.25 10.19
C PRO A 50 29.52 -2.59 9.58
N THR A 51 30.26 -2.55 8.48
CA THR A 51 30.95 -3.70 7.90
C THR A 51 31.71 -4.42 9.02
N PRO A 52 31.52 -5.72 9.27
CA PRO A 52 32.38 -6.42 10.20
C PRO A 52 33.81 -6.32 9.66
N SER A 53 34.69 -5.67 10.42
CA SER A 53 36.12 -5.65 10.14
C SER A 53 36.57 -7.09 9.95
N ALA A 54 37.34 -7.31 8.89
CA ALA A 54 37.91 -8.59 8.54
C ALA A 54 38.50 -9.25 9.79
N VAL A 55 38.18 -10.54 9.96
CA VAL A 55 38.93 -11.41 10.85
C VAL A 55 40.36 -11.46 10.29
N GLU A 56 41.24 -10.62 10.85
CA GLU A 56 42.68 -10.78 10.66
C GLU A 56 43.12 -12.05 11.43
N ASP A 57 44.15 -12.70 10.88
CA ASP A 57 44.87 -13.89 11.35
C ASP A 57 44.36 -15.28 10.92
N PHE A 58 44.95 -15.78 9.82
CA PHE A 58 45.50 -17.16 9.72
C PHE A 58 46.85 -17.14 9.00
#